data_AF-A0A9P2VL65-F1
#
_entry.id   AF-A0A9P2VL65-F1
#
_cell.length_a   1.000
_cell.length_b   1.000
_cell.length_c   1.000
_cell.angle_alpha   90.00
_cell.angle_beta   90.00
_cell.angle_gamma   90.00
#
_symmetry.space_group_name_H-M   'P 1'
#
loop_
_entity.id
_entity.type
_entity.pdbx_description
1 polymer ?
#
loop_
_entity_poly.entity_id
_entity_poly.type
_entity_poly.pdbx_seq_one_letter_code
_entity_poly.pdbx_strand_id
1 'polypeptide(L)' 'LVQLVETGGAHPLSREPITESMIMRKDECHFDSKKRILCCK' A
#
# COMPACT_ATOMS: atom_id res chain seq x y z
N LEU A 1 -9.18 2.13 3.50
CA LEU A 1 -8.83 0.89 2.76
C LEU A 1 -10.03 -0.01 2.58
N VAL A 2 -10.67 -0.48 3.67
CA VAL A 2 -11.86 -1.36 3.63
C VAL A 2 -12.91 -0.91 2.61
N GLN A 3 -13.38 0.34 2.71
CA GLN A 3 -14.37 0.89 1.76
C GLN A 3 -13.93 0.82 0.29
N LEU A 4 -12.64 1.05 -0.01
CA LEU A 4 -12.14 1.00 -1.40
C LEU A 4 -12.16 -0.43 -1.93
N VAL A 5 -11.79 -1.40 -1.09
CA VAL A 5 -11.80 -2.82 -1.47
C VAL A 5 -13.24 -3.31 -1.65
N GLU A 6 -14.14 -3.00 -0.70
CA GLU A 6 -15.55 -3.44 -0.75
C GLU A 6 -16.33 -2.85 -1.93
N THR A 7 -16.01 -1.62 -2.33
CA THR A 7 -16.65 -0.97 -3.49
C THR A 7 -15.99 -1.31 -4.83
N GLY A 8 -14.96 -2.16 -4.84
CA GLY A 8 -14.18 -2.47 -6.05
C GLY A 8 -13.41 -1.26 -6.60
N GLY A 9 -13.13 -0.27 -5.74
CA GLY A 9 -12.37 0.92 -6.09
C GLY A 9 -10.92 0.60 -6.44
N ALA A 10 -10.39 1.34 -7.41
CA ALA A 10 -8.99 1.23 -7.82
C ALA A 10 -8.04 1.90 -6.82
N HIS A 11 -6.78 1.44 -6.81
CA HIS A 11 -5.73 2.02 -5.99
C HIS A 11 -5.52 3.51 -6.35
N PRO A 12 -5.53 4.46 -5.39
CA PRO A 12 -5.57 5.88 -5.69
C PRO A 12 -4.37 6.44 -6.48
N LEU A 13 -3.21 5.78 -6.43
CA LEU A 13 -2.00 6.22 -7.12
C LEU A 13 -1.82 5.53 -8.48
N SER A 14 -1.82 4.20 -8.50
CA SER A 14 -1.58 3.40 -9.72
C SER A 14 -2.83 3.20 -10.57
N ARG A 15 -4.03 3.38 -9.99
CA ARG A 15 -5.34 3.09 -10.60
C ARG A 15 -5.56 1.62 -10.97
N GLU A 16 -4.72 0.72 -10.46
CA GLU A 16 -4.88 -0.73 -10.60
C GLU A 16 -5.83 -1.28 -9.53
N PRO A 17 -6.43 -2.46 -9.73
CA PRO A 17 -7.16 -3.15 -8.67
C PRO A 17 -6.31 -3.32 -7.41
N ILE A 18 -6.89 -3.10 -6.24
CA ILE A 18 -6.18 -3.32 -4.98
C ILE A 18 -6.04 -4.83 -4.77
N THR A 19 -4.80 -5.33 -4.67
CA THR A 19 -4.49 -6.74 -4.44
C THR A 19 -3.87 -6.94 -3.05
N GLU A 20 -3.89 -8.18 -2.55
CA GLU A 20 -3.25 -8.53 -1.27
C GLU A 20 -1.75 -8.17 -1.25
N SER A 21 -1.06 -8.31 -2.38
CA SER A 21 0.35 -7.94 -2.53
C SER A 21 0.64 -6.44 -2.43
N MET A 22 -0.38 -5.58 -2.35
CA MET A 22 -0.21 -4.15 -2.07
C MET A 22 -0.34 -3.83 -0.56
N ILE A 23 -0.80 -4.79 0.26
CA ILE A 23 -1.08 -4.60 1.68
C ILE A 23 0.03 -5.30 2.49
N MET A 24 0.93 -4.50 3.06
CA MET A 24 2.07 -5.00 3.83
C MET A 24 1.83 -4.93 5.33
N ARG A 25 2.37 -5.88 6.10
CA ARG A 25 2.40 -5.73 7.56
C ARG A 25 3.40 -4.66 7.97
N LYS A 26 3.20 -4.14 9.19
CA LYS A 26 4.04 -3.08 9.74
C LYS A 26 5.51 -3.51 9.90
N ASP A 27 5.74 -4.77 10.26
CA ASP A 27 7.07 -5.34 10.47
C ASP A 27 7.84 -5.65 9.17
N GLU A 28 7.16 -5.63 8.03
CA GLU A 28 7.74 -5.86 6.70
C GLU A 28 8.28 -4.56 6.06
N CYS A 29 7.97 -3.41 6.65
CA CYS A 29 8.36 -2.09 6.15
C CYS A 29 9.26 -1.34 7.15
N HIS A 30 10.15 -0.51 6.62
CA HIS A 30 11.02 0.36 7.41
C HIS A 30 11.02 1.77 6.84
N PHE A 31 11.24 2.76 7.70
CA PHE A 31 11.35 4.15 7.28
C PHE A 31 12.77 4.44 6.78
N ASP A 32 12.90 4.77 5.50
CA ASP A 32 14.13 5.29 4.91
C ASP A 32 14.18 6.81 5.12
N SER A 33 14.96 7.25 6.12
CA SER A 33 15.09 8.66 6.48
C SER A 33 15.77 9.51 5.41
N LYS A 34 16.60 8.93 4.54
CA LYS A 34 17.26 9.65 3.45
C LYS A 34 16.26 10.02 2.36
N LYS A 35 15.36 9.08 2.04
CA LYS A 35 14.31 9.27 1.04
C LYS A 35 13.01 9.84 1.63
N ARG A 36 12.87 9.84 2.95
CA ARG A 36 11.67 10.22 3.70
C ARG A 36 10.43 9.42 3.27
N ILE A 37 10.60 8.13 3.00
CA ILE A 37 9.54 7.21 2.58
C ILE A 37 9.57 5.92 3.41
N LEU A 38 8.45 5.20 3.44
CA LEU A 38 8.39 3.82 3.90
C LEU A 38 8.79 2.89 2.75
N CYS A 39 9.82 2.09 2.99
CA CYS A 39 10.28 1.05 2.08
C CYS A 39 9.84 -0.31 2.64
N CYS A 40 8.97 -1.00 1.91
CA CYS A 40 8.56 -2.37 2.22
C CYS A 40 9.42 -3.36 1.43
N LYS A 41 9.80 -4.47 2.07
CA LYS A 41 10.55 -5.54 1.41
C LYS A 41 9.67 -6.35 0.47
#